data_AF-A0A937UGE0-F1
#
_entry.id   AF-A0A937UGE0-F1
#
_cell.length_a   1.000
_cell.length_b   1.000
_cell.length_c   1.000
_cell.angle_alpha   90.00
_cell.angle_beta   90.00
_cell.angle_gamma   90.00
#
_symmetry.space_group_name_H-M   'P 1'
#
loop_
_entity.id
_entity.type
_entity.pdbx_description
1 polymer ?
#
loop_
_entity_poly.entity_id
_entity_poly.type
_entity_poly.pdbx_seq_one_letter_code
_entity_poly.pdbx_strand_id
1 'polypeptide(L)'
;MDIFSGRRRSRGGDRKDATYEAIQIIEKFAPKEYSSEREVHYYNYKMLGPYLRPLLALLDLLSQRQRLQDDRPVFARELFLRLKDFYDPRNRLSPAEATSDGGLVKRFRELFLFFYNIKDLPAEDMEEWLEDITR
;
A
#
# COMPACT_ATOMS: atom_id res chain seq x y z
N MET A 1 5.18 39.63 -27.82
CA MET A 1 3.81 39.19 -27.53
C MET A 1 3.77 37.68 -27.62
N ASP A 2 2.94 37.08 -26.75
CA ASP A 2 2.51 35.67 -26.65
C ASP A 2 3.56 34.62 -26.26
N ILE A 3 3.68 34.21 -24.98
CA ILE A 3 2.76 33.54 -24.02
C ILE A 3 2.95 32.01 -24.06
N PHE A 4 3.61 31.54 -22.99
CA PHE A 4 3.63 30.20 -22.40
C PHE A 4 2.86 29.07 -23.13
N SER A 5 3.60 28.15 -23.76
CA SER A 5 3.09 26.81 -24.10
C SER A 5 4.07 25.69 -23.72
N GLY A 6 4.84 25.91 -22.66
CA GLY A 6 5.46 24.81 -21.92
C GLY A 6 4.39 24.08 -21.12
N ARG A 7 3.64 23.16 -21.75
CA ARG A 7 2.80 22.19 -21.03
C ARG A 7 3.73 21.36 -20.13
N ARG A 8 3.94 21.82 -18.90
CA ARG A 8 4.32 20.97 -17.77
C ARG A 8 3.19 19.94 -17.65
N ARG A 9 3.34 18.78 -18.30
CA ARG A 9 2.68 17.57 -17.82
C ARG A 9 3.06 17.47 -16.35
N SER A 10 2.08 17.75 -15.52
CA SER A 10 2.27 17.89 -14.09
C SER A 10 2.66 16.52 -13.54
N ARG A 11 3.61 16.46 -12.62
CA ARG A 11 4.04 15.23 -11.92
C ARG A 11 2.89 14.39 -11.34
N GLY A 12 1.67 14.95 -11.27
CA GLY A 12 0.46 14.23 -10.87
C GLY A 12 -0.13 13.33 -11.95
N GLY A 13 0.02 13.68 -13.24
CA GLY A 13 -0.40 12.83 -14.36
C GLY A 13 0.35 11.51 -14.36
N ASP A 14 1.69 11.58 -14.37
CA ASP A 14 2.56 10.41 -14.40
C ASP A 14 2.32 9.46 -13.21
N ARG A 15 2.06 10.00 -12.01
CA ARG A 15 1.75 9.18 -10.83
C ARG A 15 0.40 8.49 -10.93
N LYS A 16 -0.59 9.15 -11.53
CA LYS A 16 -1.91 8.55 -11.73
C LYS A 16 -1.80 7.40 -12.72
N ASP A 17 -1.05 7.58 -13.79
CA ASP A 17 -0.79 6.54 -14.79
C ASP A 17 -0.05 5.35 -14.16
N ALA A 18 1.04 5.61 -13.42
CA ALA A 18 1.76 4.56 -12.68
C ALA A 18 0.88 3.84 -11.65
N THR A 19 -0.06 4.56 -11.02
CA THR A 19 -1.03 3.95 -10.10
C THR A 19 -1.95 2.98 -10.83
N TYR A 20 -2.42 3.34 -12.04
CA TYR A 20 -3.22 2.42 -12.86
C TYR A 20 -2.42 1.19 -13.31
N GLU A 21 -1.15 1.36 -13.68
CA GLU A 21 -0.27 0.25 -14.05
C GLU A 21 -0.09 -0.74 -12.89
N ALA A 22 0.20 -0.23 -11.68
CA ALA A 22 0.31 -1.08 -10.48
C ALA A 22 -0.99 -1.85 -10.20
N ILE A 23 -2.15 -1.20 -10.31
CA ILE A 23 -3.45 -1.86 -10.17
C ILE A 23 -3.61 -2.98 -11.21
N GLN A 24 -3.28 -2.73 -12.48
CA GLN A 24 -3.37 -3.75 -13.52
C GLN A 24 -2.47 -4.96 -13.26
N ILE A 25 -1.27 -4.74 -12.70
CA ILE A 25 -0.38 -5.84 -12.30
C ILE A 25 -1.02 -6.65 -11.17
N ILE A 26 -1.53 -5.97 -10.15
CA ILE A 26 -2.21 -6.61 -9.00
C ILE A 26 -3.40 -7.45 -9.46
N GLU A 27 -4.28 -6.89 -10.30
CA GLU A 27 -5.50 -7.57 -10.75
C GLU A 27 -5.23 -8.81 -11.62
N LYS A 28 -4.00 -8.99 -12.13
CA LYS A 28 -3.61 -10.24 -12.82
C LYS A 28 -3.48 -11.43 -11.87
N PHE A 29 -3.18 -11.19 -10.59
CA PHE A 29 -2.93 -12.26 -9.62
C PHE A 29 -3.82 -12.24 -8.39
N ALA A 30 -4.39 -11.08 -8.04
CA ALA A 30 -5.16 -10.95 -6.82
C ALA A 30 -6.48 -11.73 -6.89
N PRO A 31 -6.97 -12.29 -5.77
CA PRO A 31 -8.25 -13.00 -5.69
C PRO A 31 -9.42 -12.11 -6.15
N LYS A 32 -10.29 -12.63 -7.03
CA LYS A 32 -11.40 -11.84 -7.61
C LYS A 32 -12.50 -11.54 -6.60
N GLU A 33 -12.68 -12.42 -5.62
CA GLU A 33 -13.67 -12.29 -4.56
C GLU A 33 -13.45 -11.03 -3.70
N TYR A 34 -12.23 -10.51 -3.64
CA TYR A 34 -11.88 -9.30 -2.87
C TYR A 34 -11.70 -8.03 -3.74
N SER A 35 -12.17 -8.05 -4.99
CA SER A 35 -12.04 -6.91 -5.90
C SER A 35 -12.74 -5.65 -5.38
N SER A 36 -13.95 -5.81 -4.84
CA SER A 36 -14.72 -4.71 -4.25
C SER A 36 -14.01 -4.10 -3.04
N GLU A 37 -13.40 -4.93 -2.19
CA GLU A 37 -12.65 -4.51 -1.01
C GLU A 37 -11.40 -3.74 -1.42
N ARG A 38 -10.65 -4.22 -2.42
CA ARG A 38 -9.50 -3.48 -2.98
C ARG A 38 -9.93 -2.13 -3.54
N GLU A 39 -11.06 -2.09 -4.25
CA GLU A 39 -11.57 -0.83 -4.82
C GLU A 39 -11.97 0.18 -3.74
N VAL A 40 -12.79 -0.24 -2.78
CA VAL A 40 -13.34 0.62 -1.72
C VAL A 40 -12.26 1.07 -0.74
N HIS A 41 -11.35 0.18 -0.33
CA HIS A 41 -10.38 0.49 0.72
C HIS A 41 -9.08 1.10 0.19
N TYR A 42 -8.73 0.91 -1.09
CA TYR A 42 -7.45 1.34 -1.64
C TYR A 42 -7.59 2.12 -2.95
N TYR A 43 -8.17 1.53 -4.01
CA TYR A 43 -8.05 2.13 -5.35
C TYR A 43 -8.78 3.45 -5.52
N ASN A 44 -9.90 3.66 -4.83
CA ASN A 44 -10.66 4.92 -4.90
C ASN A 44 -9.85 6.14 -4.41
N TYR A 45 -8.83 5.92 -3.57
CA TYR A 45 -7.94 6.97 -3.09
C TYR A 45 -7.06 7.58 -4.19
N LYS A 46 -6.95 6.96 -5.38
CA LYS A 46 -6.26 7.55 -6.54
C LYS A 46 -6.87 8.88 -7.00
N MET A 47 -8.13 9.13 -6.60
CA MET A 47 -8.84 10.38 -6.88
C MET A 47 -8.53 11.48 -5.85
N LEU A 48 -7.90 11.14 -4.72
CA LEU A 48 -7.58 12.07 -3.64
C LEU A 48 -6.11 12.46 -3.71
N GLY A 49 -5.85 13.71 -4.13
CA GLY A 49 -4.50 14.24 -4.34
C GLY A 49 -3.48 13.95 -3.21
N PRO A 50 -3.83 14.15 -1.91
CA PRO A 50 -2.92 13.85 -0.81
C PRO A 50 -2.52 12.39 -0.68
N TYR A 51 -3.37 11.47 -1.14
CA TYR A 51 -3.18 10.03 -1.03
C TYR A 51 -2.50 9.42 -2.25
N LEU A 52 -2.43 10.14 -3.38
CA LEU A 52 -1.91 9.57 -4.63
C LEU A 52 -0.48 9.05 -4.51
N ARG A 53 0.41 9.80 -3.84
CA ARG A 53 1.81 9.38 -3.65
C ARG A 53 1.93 8.17 -2.71
N PRO A 54 1.37 8.18 -1.48
CA PRO A 54 1.50 7.01 -0.61
C PRO A 54 0.72 5.79 -1.14
N LEU A 55 -0.41 6.00 -1.82
CA LEU A 55 -1.13 4.92 -2.51
C LEU A 55 -0.24 4.26 -3.57
N LEU A 56 0.39 5.05 -4.45
CA LEU A 56 1.29 4.50 -5.45
C LEU A 56 2.42 3.69 -4.81
N ALA A 57 3.04 4.20 -3.75
CA ALA A 57 4.12 3.47 -3.05
C ALA A 57 3.65 2.15 -2.42
N LEU A 58 2.43 2.12 -1.89
CA LEU A 58 1.82 0.91 -1.35
C LEU A 58 1.49 -0.11 -2.46
N LEU A 59 0.85 0.33 -3.54
CA LEU A 59 0.46 -0.55 -4.64
C LEU A 59 1.67 -1.08 -5.43
N ASP A 60 2.70 -0.26 -5.62
CA ASP A 60 3.94 -0.69 -6.26
C ASP A 60 4.60 -1.82 -5.47
N LEU A 61 4.68 -1.70 -4.14
CA LEU A 61 5.18 -2.79 -3.29
C LEU A 61 4.27 -4.03 -3.34
N LEU A 62 2.94 -3.85 -3.26
CA LEU A 62 1.99 -4.97 -3.35
C LEU A 62 2.08 -5.71 -4.70
N SER A 63 2.47 -5.02 -5.78
CA SER A 63 2.64 -5.63 -7.10
C SER A 63 3.83 -6.61 -7.15
N GLN A 64 4.79 -6.50 -6.22
CA GLN A 64 6.00 -7.33 -6.15
C GLN A 64 5.74 -8.68 -5.45
N ARG A 65 4.72 -9.43 -5.91
CA ARG A 65 4.26 -10.69 -5.29
C ARG A 65 5.39 -11.68 -5.01
N GLN A 66 6.43 -11.75 -5.84
CA GLN A 66 7.55 -12.70 -5.68
C GLN A 66 8.27 -12.52 -4.33
N ARG A 67 8.36 -11.29 -3.81
CA ARG A 67 8.98 -10.99 -2.52
C ARG A 67 8.30 -11.64 -1.33
N LEU A 68 7.01 -11.96 -1.46
CA LEU A 68 6.27 -12.71 -0.45
C LEU A 68 6.85 -14.12 -0.23
N GLN A 69 7.52 -14.69 -1.23
CA GLN A 69 8.19 -15.98 -1.15
C GLN A 69 9.67 -15.84 -0.80
N ASP A 70 10.34 -14.84 -1.37
CA ASP A 70 11.80 -14.70 -1.28
C ASP A 70 12.27 -14.10 0.05
N ASP A 71 11.58 -13.07 0.57
CA ASP A 71 12.02 -12.28 1.73
C ASP A 71 10.84 -11.81 2.62
N ARG A 72 9.88 -12.72 2.87
CA ARG A 72 8.60 -12.42 3.53
C ARG A 72 8.67 -11.49 4.74
N PRO A 73 9.58 -11.66 5.74
CA PRO A 73 9.64 -10.76 6.89
C PRO A 73 10.03 -9.32 6.52
N VAL A 74 10.99 -9.15 5.61
CA VAL A 74 11.43 -7.83 5.13
C VAL A 74 10.31 -7.17 4.35
N PHE A 75 9.71 -7.92 3.42
CA PHE A 75 8.56 -7.47 2.65
C PHE A 75 7.40 -7.03 3.54
N ALA A 76 7.06 -7.82 4.57
CA ALA A 76 5.99 -7.52 5.50
C ALA A 76 6.23 -6.22 6.28
N ARG A 77 7.46 -5.99 6.76
CA ARG A 77 7.83 -4.74 7.44
C ARG A 77 7.71 -3.52 6.55
N GLU A 78 8.27 -3.59 5.34
CA GLU A 78 8.13 -2.52 4.35
C GLU A 78 6.66 -2.26 4.04
N LEU A 79 5.87 -3.32 3.89
CA LEU A 79 4.45 -3.22 3.59
C LEU A 79 3.67 -2.53 4.71
N PHE A 80 3.97 -2.84 5.96
CA PHE A 80 3.37 -2.16 7.11
C PHE A 80 3.68 -0.66 7.12
N LEU A 81 4.94 -0.28 6.87
CA LEU A 81 5.33 1.13 6.80
C LEU A 81 4.65 1.87 5.65
N ARG A 82 4.49 1.24 4.48
CA ARG A 82 3.72 1.82 3.37
C ARG A 82 2.25 1.97 3.69
N LEU A 83 1.67 0.99 4.39
CA LEU A 83 0.28 1.06 4.84
C LEU A 83 0.07 2.21 5.85
N LYS A 84 0.99 2.36 6.79
CA LYS A 84 1.01 3.49 7.73
C LYS A 84 1.04 4.82 6.98
N ASP A 85 1.98 5.01 6.06
CA ASP A 85 2.10 6.25 5.28
C ASP A 85 0.84 6.55 4.44
N PHE A 86 0.14 5.50 4.00
CA PHE A 86 -1.12 5.61 3.27
C PHE A 86 -2.29 6.06 4.15
N TYR A 87 -2.47 5.47 5.33
CA TYR A 87 -3.56 5.86 6.24
C TYR A 87 -3.24 7.11 7.07
N ASP A 88 -1.97 7.49 7.18
CA ASP A 88 -1.50 8.69 7.86
C ASP A 88 -0.60 9.55 6.95
N PRO A 89 -1.16 10.17 5.89
CA PRO A 89 -0.39 10.98 4.94
C PRO A 89 0.19 12.26 5.56
N ARG A 90 -0.19 12.60 6.80
CA ARG A 90 0.35 13.73 7.57
C ARG A 90 1.44 13.29 8.57
N ASN A 91 1.77 11.99 8.61
CA ASN A 91 2.80 11.40 9.46
C ASN A 91 2.70 11.83 10.93
N ARG A 92 1.49 11.72 11.49
CA ARG A 92 1.16 12.00 12.89
C ARG A 92 1.48 10.82 13.81
N LEU A 93 1.41 9.60 13.30
CA LEU A 93 1.75 8.39 14.03
C LEU A 93 3.23 8.10 13.85
N SER A 94 3.95 7.89 14.94
CA SER A 94 5.26 7.27 14.91
C SER A 94 5.16 5.79 14.51
N PRO A 95 6.26 5.15 14.08
CA PRO A 95 6.26 3.71 13.83
C PRO A 95 5.82 2.88 15.05
N ALA A 96 6.26 3.23 16.26
CA ALA A 96 5.90 2.52 17.50
C ALA A 96 4.41 2.68 17.88
N GLU A 97 3.83 3.85 17.65
CA GLU A 97 2.37 4.04 17.84
C GLU A 97 1.59 3.26 16.79
N ALA A 98 2.09 3.24 15.55
CA ALA A 98 1.45 2.54 14.44
C ALA A 98 1.39 1.01 14.68
N THR A 99 2.46 0.39 15.17
CA THR A 99 2.47 -1.06 15.47
C THR A 99 1.50 -1.44 16.59
N SER A 100 1.13 -0.48 17.44
CA SER A 100 0.14 -0.67 18.52
C SER A 100 -1.29 -0.28 18.12
N ASP A 101 -1.49 0.30 16.93
CA ASP A 101 -2.80 0.71 16.43
C ASP A 101 -3.57 -0.51 15.91
N GLY A 102 -4.55 -0.98 16.69
CA GLY A 102 -5.34 -2.16 16.33
C GLY A 102 -6.12 -2.02 15.01
N GLY A 103 -6.46 -0.79 14.59
CA GLY A 103 -7.07 -0.52 13.30
C GLY A 103 -6.09 -0.76 12.16
N LEU A 104 -4.87 -0.23 12.28
CA LEU A 104 -3.81 -0.38 11.29
C LEU A 104 -3.30 -1.81 11.20
N VAL A 105 -3.13 -2.49 12.33
CA VAL A 105 -2.77 -3.92 12.39
C VAL A 105 -3.85 -4.78 11.72
N LYS A 106 -5.13 -4.46 11.91
CA LYS A 106 -6.22 -5.12 11.19
C LYS A 106 -6.12 -4.88 9.68
N ARG A 107 -5.92 -3.63 9.24
CA ARG A 107 -5.72 -3.31 7.81
C ARG A 107 -4.50 -4.02 7.22
N PHE A 108 -3.45 -4.21 8.01
CA PHE A 108 -2.27 -4.95 7.60
C PHE A 108 -2.58 -6.41 7.30
N ARG A 109 -3.34 -7.10 8.16
CA ARG A 109 -3.86 -8.45 7.88
C ARG A 109 -4.71 -8.48 6.60
N GLU A 110 -5.57 -7.48 6.45
CA GLU A 110 -6.44 -7.36 5.28
C GLU A 110 -5.65 -7.20 3.96
N LEU A 111 -4.44 -6.65 3.97
CA LEU A 111 -3.59 -6.65 2.77
C LEU A 111 -3.26 -8.07 2.30
N PHE A 112 -2.84 -8.94 3.22
CA PHE A 112 -2.52 -10.33 2.88
C PHE A 112 -3.74 -11.10 2.40
N LEU A 113 -4.90 -10.82 2.96
CA LEU A 113 -6.17 -11.40 2.53
C LEU A 113 -6.57 -10.90 1.14
N PHE A 114 -6.73 -9.59 0.97
CA PHE A 114 -7.32 -9.01 -0.24
C PHE A 114 -6.40 -9.08 -1.46
N PHE A 115 -5.09 -9.08 -1.27
CA PHE A 115 -4.12 -9.07 -2.38
C PHE A 115 -3.51 -10.45 -2.65
N TYR A 116 -3.44 -11.33 -1.65
CA TYR A 116 -2.77 -12.65 -1.79
C TYR A 116 -3.61 -13.86 -1.36
N ASN A 117 -4.85 -13.66 -0.89
CA ASN A 117 -5.73 -14.72 -0.37
C ASN A 117 -5.13 -15.51 0.82
N ILE A 118 -4.30 -14.85 1.63
CA ILE A 118 -3.73 -15.45 2.84
C ILE A 118 -4.67 -15.14 4.01
N LYS A 119 -5.46 -16.15 4.39
CA LYS A 119 -6.48 -16.04 5.45
C LYS A 119 -5.88 -16.22 6.85
N ASP A 120 -4.94 -17.15 6.95
CA ASP A 120 -4.33 -17.55 8.21
C ASP A 120 -2.90 -17.04 8.27
N LEU A 121 -2.79 -15.77 8.67
CA LEU A 121 -1.50 -15.17 9.01
C LEU A 121 -1.32 -15.33 10.53
N PRO A 122 -0.38 -16.17 11.00
CA PRO A 122 -0.16 -16.37 12.42
C PRO A 122 0.07 -15.03 13.12
N ALA A 123 -0.53 -14.85 14.30
CA ALA A 123 -0.35 -13.63 15.08
C ALA A 123 1.11 -13.45 15.48
N GLU A 124 1.78 -14.54 15.85
CA GLU A 124 3.20 -14.60 16.23
C GLU A 124 4.11 -14.09 15.09
N ASP A 125 3.91 -14.57 13.85
CA ASP A 125 4.67 -14.10 12.68
C ASP A 125 4.56 -12.58 12.51
N MET A 126 3.35 -12.04 12.68
CA MET A 126 3.16 -10.60 12.56
C MET A 126 3.75 -9.81 13.72
N GLU A 127 3.60 -10.31 14.96
CA GLU A 127 4.19 -9.69 16.14
C GLU A 127 5.71 -9.59 15.97
N GLU A 128 6.36 -10.67 15.54
CA GLU A 128 7.79 -10.69 15.23
C GLU A 128 8.16 -9.64 14.16
N TRP A 129 7.40 -9.54 13.07
CA TRP A 129 7.69 -8.54 12.03
C TRP A 129 7.51 -7.12 12.53
N LEU A 130 6.52 -6.86 13.38
CA LEU A 130 6.21 -5.52 13.88
C LEU A 130 7.15 -5.10 15.03
N GLU A 131 7.64 -6.02 15.85
CA GLU A 131 8.63 -5.73 16.90
C GLU A 131 9.91 -5.14 16.32
N ASP A 132 10.40 -5.72 15.21
CA ASP A 132 11.59 -5.25 14.48
C ASP A 132 11.45 -3.83 13.91
N ILE A 133 10.24 -3.29 13.78
CA ILE A 133 10.02 -1.89 13.34
C ILE A 133 10.31 -0.91 14.48
N THR A 134 10.17 -1.36 15.72
CA THR A 134 10.29 -0.51 16.92
C THR A 134 11.65 -0.60 17.61
N ARG A 135 12.50 -1.52 17.16
CA ARG A 135 13.83 -1.79 17.70
C ARG A 135 14.90 -0.88 17.10
#